data_AF-A0A8J7ESD7-F1
#
_entry.id   AF-A0A8J7ESD7-F1
#
_cell.length_a   1.000
_cell.length_b   1.000
_cell.length_c   1.000
_cell.angle_alpha   90.00
_cell.angle_beta   90.00
_cell.angle_gamma   90.00
#
_symmetry.space_group_name_H-M   'P 1'
#
loop_
_entity.id
_entity.type
_entity.pdbx_description
1 polymer ?
#
loop_
_entity_poly.entity_id
_entity_poly.type
_entity_poly.pdbx_seq_one_letter_code
_entity_poly.pdbx_strand_id
1 'polypeptide(L)'
;MTEPDLRYPLHYPAGWKRTTFRQPSQFDRNRTRTFAQARDELLKELELLNAKSVVLSTNIPLRGDGLPYARFKQPEDPGVAVYFRFDQKPMVLACDSWDRVIDNVWAIAKHINALRGQQRWGVGTLEQAFMGYEALPESTNGQAAEKQWWEVLGVSQHASWDEVRGAYRNEALSRHPDRNGGDRTKWDELERAYRRAETSFKIRSESKLNGEISHGSC
;
A
#
# COMPACT_ATOMS: atom_id res chain seq x y z
N MET A 1 -15.64 2.64 13.59
CA MET A 1 -14.94 2.37 12.32
C MET A 1 -13.60 3.07 12.35
N THR A 2 -12.50 2.34 12.54
CA THR A 2 -11.16 2.86 12.28
C THR A 2 -10.93 2.86 10.77
N GLU A 3 -10.80 4.03 10.16
CA GLU A 3 -10.39 4.11 8.76
C GLU A 3 -8.97 3.54 8.61
N PRO A 4 -8.69 2.73 7.57
CA PRO A 4 -7.36 2.20 7.35
C PRO A 4 -6.42 3.33 6.92
N ASP A 5 -5.19 3.30 7.43
CA ASP A 5 -4.12 4.11 6.86
C ASP A 5 -3.77 3.55 5.47
N LEU A 6 -4.11 4.31 4.42
CA LEU A 6 -3.85 3.94 3.03
C LEU A 6 -2.45 4.41 2.65
N ARG A 7 -1.55 3.47 2.34
CA ARG A 7 -0.16 3.79 1.97
C ARG A 7 0.14 3.51 0.51
N TYR A 8 0.84 4.47 -0.08
CA TYR A 8 1.41 4.42 -1.42
C TYR A 8 2.87 4.91 -1.36
N PRO A 9 3.83 4.25 -2.02
CA PRO A 9 3.68 3.06 -2.87
C PRO A 9 3.48 1.75 -2.07
N LEU A 10 3.25 0.64 -2.78
CA LEU A 10 3.15 -0.70 -2.19
C LEU A 10 4.45 -1.08 -1.47
N HIS A 11 4.33 -1.43 -0.19
CA HIS A 11 5.36 -2.09 0.59
C HIS A 11 4.99 -3.57 0.75
N TYR A 12 5.66 -4.44 0.02
CA TYR A 12 5.40 -5.88 0.06
C TYR A 12 6.32 -6.55 1.09
N PRO A 13 5.82 -7.47 1.93
CA PRO A 13 6.62 -8.06 3.00
C PRO A 13 7.86 -8.81 2.50
N ALA A 14 8.98 -8.59 3.18
CA ALA A 14 10.23 -9.28 2.88
C ALA A 14 10.09 -10.81 3.04
N GLY A 15 10.70 -11.57 2.13
CA GLY A 15 10.64 -13.03 2.14
C GLY A 15 9.40 -13.65 1.49
N TRP A 16 8.38 -12.85 1.14
CA TRP A 16 7.23 -13.36 0.39
C TRP A 16 7.54 -13.45 -1.10
N LYS A 17 7.30 -14.62 -1.69
CA LYS A 17 7.49 -14.83 -3.13
C LYS A 17 6.46 -14.04 -3.93
N ARG A 18 6.94 -13.20 -4.84
CA ARG A 18 6.09 -12.45 -5.79
C ARG A 18 5.58 -13.36 -6.90
N THR A 19 4.35 -13.15 -7.32
CA THR A 19 3.74 -13.88 -8.43
C THR A 19 4.31 -13.39 -9.76
N THR A 20 4.88 -14.31 -10.55
CA THR A 20 5.49 -14.00 -11.87
C THR A 20 4.44 -13.86 -12.97
N PHE A 21 3.40 -14.70 -12.96
CA PHE A 21 2.31 -14.68 -13.93
C PHE A 21 0.97 -14.59 -13.19
N ARG A 22 0.33 -13.43 -13.31
CA ARG A 22 -0.93 -13.14 -12.63
C ARG A 22 -2.10 -13.73 -13.41
N GLN A 23 -3.12 -14.17 -12.68
CA GLN A 23 -4.32 -14.76 -13.25
C GLN A 23 -5.50 -13.78 -13.15
N PRO A 24 -6.49 -13.85 -14.06
CA PRO A 24 -7.75 -13.18 -13.84
C PRO A 24 -8.46 -13.80 -12.65
N SER A 25 -9.12 -12.97 -11.84
CA SER A 25 -9.79 -13.47 -10.63
C SER A 25 -10.87 -14.51 -10.94
N GLN A 26 -10.90 -15.57 -10.13
CA GLN A 26 -11.98 -16.57 -10.16
C GLN A 26 -13.20 -16.13 -9.34
N PHE A 27 -13.06 -15.04 -8.58
CA PHE A 27 -14.15 -14.51 -7.78
C PHE A 27 -15.25 -13.98 -8.68
N ASP A 28 -16.46 -14.52 -8.50
CA ASP A 28 -17.75 -14.02 -8.99
C ASP A 28 -17.67 -13.24 -10.31
N ARG A 29 -17.47 -13.99 -11.42
CA ARG A 29 -17.25 -13.45 -12.79
C ARG A 29 -18.38 -12.53 -13.28
N ASN A 30 -19.56 -12.62 -12.68
CA ASN A 30 -20.77 -11.90 -13.10
C ASN A 30 -21.00 -10.59 -12.32
N ARG A 31 -20.17 -10.25 -11.34
CA ARG A 31 -20.28 -8.99 -10.57
C ARG A 31 -18.99 -8.19 -10.62
N THR A 32 -19.07 -6.98 -11.17
CA THR A 32 -17.97 -6.00 -11.07
C THR A 32 -17.97 -5.40 -9.68
N ARG A 33 -16.98 -5.78 -8.85
CA ARG A 33 -16.75 -5.19 -7.52
C ARG A 33 -15.99 -3.88 -7.63
N THR A 34 -16.38 -2.89 -6.83
CA THR A 34 -15.62 -1.64 -6.70
C THR A 34 -14.52 -1.80 -5.66
N PHE A 35 -13.51 -0.92 -5.72
CA PHE A 35 -12.46 -0.90 -4.69
C PHE A 35 -13.02 -0.60 -3.30
N ALA A 36 -13.99 0.32 -3.20
CA ALA A 36 -14.66 0.61 -1.94
C ALA A 36 -15.33 -0.64 -1.36
N GLN A 37 -16.07 -1.41 -2.16
CA GLN A 37 -16.67 -2.67 -1.71
C GLN A 37 -15.64 -3.68 -1.22
N ALA A 38 -14.52 -3.83 -1.93
CA ALA A 38 -13.46 -4.75 -1.52
C ALA A 38 -12.76 -4.29 -0.22
N ARG A 39 -12.49 -2.99 -0.10
CA ARG A 39 -11.92 -2.37 1.11
C ARG A 39 -12.87 -2.51 2.29
N ASP A 40 -14.14 -2.21 2.12
CA ASP A 40 -15.12 -2.22 3.21
C ASP A 40 -15.35 -3.65 3.73
N GLU A 41 -15.36 -4.65 2.84
CA GLU A 41 -15.39 -6.06 3.25
C GLU A 41 -14.11 -6.46 3.99
N LEU A 42 -12.92 -6.04 3.51
CA LEU A 42 -11.66 -6.28 4.22
C LEU A 42 -11.67 -5.68 5.62
N LEU A 43 -12.10 -4.42 5.76
CA LEU A 43 -12.18 -3.72 7.04
C LEU A 43 -13.15 -4.39 8.00
N LYS A 44 -14.31 -4.79 7.50
CA LYS A 44 -15.29 -5.55 8.29
C LYS A 44 -14.69 -6.87 8.80
N GLU A 45 -13.98 -7.61 7.96
CA GLU A 45 -13.35 -8.87 8.39
C GLU A 45 -12.23 -8.65 9.41
N LEU A 46 -11.44 -7.58 9.26
CA LEU A 46 -10.40 -7.18 10.22
C LEU A 46 -10.99 -6.68 11.55
N GLU A 47 -12.08 -5.92 11.52
CA GLU A 47 -12.80 -5.47 12.72
C GLU A 47 -13.36 -6.67 13.49
N LEU A 48 -13.95 -7.63 12.77
CA LEU A 48 -14.44 -8.86 13.37
C LEU A 48 -13.31 -9.82 13.82
N LEU A 49 -12.08 -9.61 13.37
CA LEU A 49 -10.87 -10.24 13.88
C LEU A 49 -10.31 -9.50 15.11
N ASN A 50 -10.86 -8.34 15.48
CA ASN A 50 -10.32 -7.42 16.49
C ASN A 50 -8.90 -6.93 16.16
N ALA A 51 -8.61 -6.77 14.86
CA ALA A 51 -7.35 -6.22 14.39
C ALA A 51 -7.25 -4.72 14.70
N LYS A 52 -6.05 -4.26 15.03
CA LYS A 52 -5.73 -2.85 15.34
C LYS A 52 -4.65 -2.33 14.41
N SER A 53 -4.52 -1.00 14.31
CA SER A 53 -3.46 -0.35 13.53
C SER A 53 -3.38 -0.87 12.08
N VAL A 54 -4.54 -0.92 11.42
CA VAL A 54 -4.65 -1.44 10.05
C VAL A 54 -4.04 -0.45 9.06
N VAL A 55 -3.10 -0.93 8.27
CA VAL A 55 -2.45 -0.22 7.17
C VAL A 55 -2.67 -1.02 5.89
N LEU A 56 -3.28 -0.40 4.89
CA LEU A 56 -3.48 -1.00 3.56
C LEU A 56 -2.51 -0.34 2.58
N SER A 57 -1.48 -1.08 2.19
CA SER A 57 -0.45 -0.62 1.26
C SER A 57 -0.72 -1.13 -0.17
N THR A 58 -0.82 -0.21 -1.13
CA THR A 58 -1.14 -0.52 -2.54
C THR A 58 -0.49 0.49 -3.50
N ASN A 59 -0.41 0.14 -4.79
CA ASN A 59 0.03 1.04 -5.85
C ASN A 59 -1.11 1.84 -6.51
N ILE A 60 -2.24 2.04 -5.82
CA ILE A 60 -3.34 2.86 -6.35
C ILE A 60 -3.07 4.33 -6.01
N PRO A 61 -3.21 5.27 -6.97
CA PRO A 61 -3.09 6.69 -6.67
C PRO A 61 -4.20 7.15 -5.74
N LEU A 62 -3.80 7.80 -4.65
CA LEU A 62 -4.71 8.39 -3.67
C LEU A 62 -5.05 9.84 -4.05
N ARG A 63 -6.29 10.25 -3.78
CA ARG A 63 -6.75 11.64 -3.87
C ARG A 63 -6.23 12.42 -2.66
N GLY A 64 -6.32 13.75 -2.70
CA GLY A 64 -5.80 14.63 -1.65
C GLY A 64 -6.40 14.41 -0.26
N ASP A 65 -7.52 13.70 -0.18
CA ASP A 65 -8.19 13.26 1.05
C ASP A 65 -7.81 11.83 1.48
N GLY A 66 -6.79 11.22 0.86
CA GLY A 66 -6.32 9.87 1.19
C GLY A 66 -7.17 8.74 0.60
N LEU A 67 -8.30 9.04 -0.04
CA LEU A 67 -9.16 8.03 -0.67
C LEU A 67 -8.75 7.76 -2.12
N PRO A 68 -8.86 6.52 -2.63
CA PRO A 68 -8.58 6.23 -4.03
C PRO A 68 -9.65 6.82 -4.95
N TYR A 69 -9.27 7.15 -6.18
CA TYR A 69 -10.20 7.63 -7.20
C TYR A 69 -11.29 6.57 -7.49
N ALA A 70 -12.54 7.02 -7.70
CA ALA A 70 -13.69 6.14 -7.98
C ALA A 70 -13.47 5.23 -9.21
N ARG A 71 -12.67 5.70 -10.17
CA ARG A 71 -12.12 4.92 -11.27
C ARG A 71 -10.63 5.23 -11.34
N PHE A 72 -9.80 4.19 -11.36
CA PHE A 72 -8.35 4.31 -11.50
C PHE A 72 -7.86 3.36 -12.59
N LYS A 73 -6.76 3.74 -13.26
CA LYS A 73 -6.04 2.83 -14.16
C LYS A 73 -5.35 1.77 -13.32
N GLN A 74 -5.46 0.50 -13.71
CA GLN A 74 -4.78 -0.58 -12.99
C GLN A 74 -3.26 -0.35 -13.03
N PRO A 75 -2.57 -0.39 -11.88
CA PRO A 75 -1.12 -0.28 -11.84
C PRO A 75 -0.46 -1.51 -12.48
N GLU A 76 0.76 -1.36 -12.99
CA GLU A 76 1.57 -2.46 -13.52
C GLU A 76 1.83 -3.55 -12.46
N ASP A 77 2.00 -3.10 -11.22
CA ASP A 77 2.04 -3.96 -10.04
C ASP A 77 0.73 -3.83 -9.22
N PRO A 78 -0.22 -4.77 -9.38
CA PRO A 78 -1.49 -4.79 -8.66
C PRO A 78 -1.40 -5.40 -7.26
N GLY A 79 -0.20 -5.66 -6.75
CA GLY A 79 -0.01 -6.25 -5.43
C GLY A 79 -0.63 -5.43 -4.30
N VAL A 80 -0.99 -6.12 -3.23
CA VAL A 80 -1.59 -5.55 -2.02
C VAL A 80 -0.88 -6.15 -0.82
N ALA A 81 -0.60 -5.32 0.18
CA ALA A 81 -0.15 -5.76 1.49
C ALA A 81 -0.99 -5.07 2.58
N VAL A 82 -1.44 -5.84 3.56
CA VAL A 82 -2.24 -5.38 4.70
C VAL A 82 -1.46 -5.69 5.96
N TYR A 83 -1.04 -4.65 6.66
CA TYR A 83 -0.37 -4.75 7.95
C TYR A 83 -1.37 -4.42 9.04
N PHE A 84 -1.34 -5.17 10.14
CA PHE A 84 -2.22 -4.94 11.29
C PHE A 84 -1.61 -5.56 12.54
N ARG A 85 -2.12 -5.18 13.71
CA ARG A 85 -1.79 -5.81 14.99
C ARG A 85 -2.93 -6.73 15.39
N PHE A 86 -2.60 -7.98 15.68
CA PHE A 86 -3.52 -8.96 16.25
C PHE A 86 -2.86 -9.55 17.49
N ASP A 87 -3.57 -9.51 18.62
CA ASP A 87 -3.06 -9.95 19.92
C ASP A 87 -1.64 -9.44 20.26
N GLN A 88 -1.44 -8.12 20.10
CA GLN A 88 -0.16 -7.43 20.30
C GLN A 88 1.00 -7.84 19.38
N LYS A 89 0.80 -8.80 18.47
CA LYS A 89 1.80 -9.19 17.48
C LYS A 89 1.53 -8.45 16.16
N PRO A 90 2.57 -7.91 15.51
CA PRO A 90 2.41 -7.34 14.18
C PRO A 90 2.20 -8.48 13.16
N MET A 91 1.23 -8.31 12.27
CA MET A 91 0.83 -9.27 11.26
C MET A 91 0.85 -8.62 9.88
N VAL A 92 1.12 -9.42 8.86
CA VAL A 92 1.04 -8.99 7.46
C VAL A 92 0.38 -10.05 6.59
N LEU A 93 -0.57 -9.62 5.76
CA LEU A 93 -1.14 -10.42 4.69
C LEU A 93 -0.90 -9.73 3.36
N ALA A 94 -0.31 -10.43 2.39
CA ALA A 94 -0.04 -9.87 1.08
C ALA A 94 -0.54 -10.78 -0.05
N CYS A 95 -1.03 -10.17 -1.11
CA CYS A 95 -1.56 -10.89 -2.27
C CYS A 95 -1.25 -10.14 -3.56
N ASP A 96 -0.69 -10.86 -4.54
CA ASP A 96 -0.39 -10.34 -5.87
C ASP A 96 -0.71 -11.35 -6.99
N SER A 97 -1.51 -12.37 -6.66
CA SER A 97 -1.84 -13.47 -7.58
C SER A 97 -2.80 -13.05 -8.68
N TRP A 98 -3.59 -12.00 -8.45
CA TRP A 98 -4.60 -11.52 -9.38
C TRP A 98 -4.14 -10.26 -10.12
N ASP A 99 -4.66 -10.10 -11.34
CA ASP A 99 -4.35 -9.01 -12.27
C ASP A 99 -4.90 -7.63 -11.84
N ARG A 100 -5.91 -7.61 -10.95
CA ARG A 100 -6.52 -6.37 -10.44
C ARG A 100 -6.25 -6.22 -8.94
N VAL A 101 -5.94 -4.99 -8.52
CA VAL A 101 -5.76 -4.65 -7.10
C VAL A 101 -7.01 -5.00 -6.27
N ILE A 102 -8.20 -4.74 -6.84
CA ILE A 102 -9.49 -5.01 -6.20
C ILE A 102 -9.63 -6.49 -5.82
N ASP A 103 -9.17 -7.40 -6.69
CA ASP A 103 -9.28 -8.84 -6.44
C ASP A 103 -8.22 -9.33 -5.45
N ASN A 104 -7.03 -8.72 -5.43
CA ASN A 104 -6.03 -8.99 -4.40
C ASN A 104 -6.52 -8.54 -3.01
N VAL A 105 -7.14 -7.36 -2.89
CA VAL A 105 -7.81 -6.92 -1.64
C VAL A 105 -8.90 -7.91 -1.23
N TRP A 106 -9.76 -8.30 -2.18
CA TRP A 106 -10.84 -9.24 -1.93
C TRP A 106 -10.36 -10.62 -1.49
N ALA A 107 -9.27 -11.11 -2.09
CA ALA A 107 -8.66 -12.38 -1.72
C ALA A 107 -8.22 -12.38 -0.24
N ILE A 108 -7.61 -11.28 0.22
CA ILE A 108 -7.19 -11.13 1.63
C ILE A 108 -8.42 -11.13 2.55
N ALA A 109 -9.50 -10.41 2.17
CA ALA A 109 -10.74 -10.43 2.95
C ALA A 109 -11.33 -11.84 3.07
N LYS A 110 -11.37 -12.61 1.96
CA LYS A 110 -11.85 -13.99 1.97
C LYS A 110 -10.94 -14.94 2.75
N HIS A 111 -9.63 -14.70 2.74
CA HIS A 111 -8.69 -15.45 3.56
C HIS A 111 -9.01 -15.28 5.05
N ILE A 112 -9.16 -14.04 5.53
CA ILE A 112 -9.51 -13.75 6.93
C ILE A 112 -10.87 -14.37 7.29
N ASN A 113 -11.88 -14.22 6.42
CA ASN A 113 -13.19 -14.82 6.64
C ASN A 113 -13.13 -16.34 6.82
N ALA A 114 -12.31 -17.02 6.00
CA ALA A 114 -12.12 -18.47 6.05
C ALA A 114 -11.39 -18.90 7.33
N LEU A 115 -10.32 -18.20 7.74
CA LEU A 115 -9.62 -18.47 9.00
C LEU A 115 -10.54 -18.30 10.22
N ARG A 116 -11.34 -17.23 10.24
CA ARG A 116 -12.39 -17.03 11.24
C ARG A 116 -13.46 -18.13 11.19
N GLY A 117 -13.73 -18.67 10.00
CA GLY A 117 -14.59 -19.84 9.80
C GLY A 117 -14.03 -21.09 10.50
N GLN A 118 -12.74 -21.38 10.34
CA GLN A 118 -12.09 -22.52 11.00
C GLN A 118 -12.18 -22.46 12.53
N GLN A 119 -12.03 -21.26 13.11
CA GLN A 119 -12.27 -21.05 14.54
C GLN A 119 -13.73 -21.35 14.93
N ARG A 120 -14.71 -20.85 14.15
CA ARG A 120 -16.14 -21.11 14.41
C ARG A 120 -16.49 -22.59 14.32
N TRP A 121 -15.83 -23.34 13.46
CA TRP A 121 -16.06 -24.78 13.28
C TRP A 121 -15.23 -25.65 14.23
N GLY A 122 -14.36 -25.07 15.05
CA GLY A 122 -13.55 -25.80 16.02
C GLY A 122 -12.38 -26.58 15.42
N VAL A 123 -11.94 -26.26 14.20
CA VAL A 123 -10.84 -26.97 13.50
C VAL A 123 -9.46 -26.51 13.99
N GLY A 124 -9.34 -25.25 14.40
CA GLY A 124 -8.08 -24.67 14.90
C GLY A 124 -8.28 -23.29 15.50
N THR A 125 -7.25 -22.77 16.18
CA THR A 125 -7.30 -21.41 16.75
C THR A 125 -6.84 -20.35 15.75
N LEU A 126 -7.29 -19.11 15.92
CA LEU A 126 -6.81 -17.99 15.11
C LEU A 126 -5.30 -17.78 15.28
N GLU A 127 -4.77 -17.95 16.48
CA GLU A 127 -3.33 -17.80 16.72
C GLU A 127 -2.53 -18.79 15.88
N GLN A 128 -2.90 -20.07 15.88
CA GLN A 128 -2.27 -21.10 15.05
C GLN A 128 -2.37 -20.77 13.56
N ALA A 129 -3.51 -20.23 13.11
CA ALA A 129 -3.73 -19.84 11.74
C ALA A 129 -2.86 -18.63 11.30
N PHE A 130 -2.54 -17.72 12.23
CA PHE A 130 -1.79 -16.49 11.95
C PHE A 130 -0.29 -16.57 12.25
N MET A 131 0.20 -17.63 12.91
CA MET A 131 1.64 -17.78 13.23
C MET A 131 2.56 -17.63 12.02
N GLY A 132 2.14 -18.06 10.82
CA GLY A 132 2.94 -17.92 9.59
C GLY A 132 2.96 -16.51 8.98
N TYR A 133 2.15 -15.60 9.52
CA TYR A 133 1.94 -14.24 9.01
C TYR A 133 2.42 -13.16 9.98
N GLU A 134 3.12 -13.56 11.04
CA GLU A 134 3.79 -12.60 11.91
C GLU A 134 4.72 -11.75 11.05
N ALA A 135 4.41 -10.45 10.98
CA ALA A 135 5.26 -9.52 10.27
C ALA A 135 6.58 -9.52 11.03
N LEU A 136 7.67 -9.91 10.34
CA LEU A 136 9.00 -9.71 10.88
C LEU A 136 9.06 -8.25 11.36
N PRO A 137 9.48 -8.00 12.61
CA PRO A 137 9.58 -6.64 13.08
C PRO A 137 10.54 -5.93 12.13
N GLU A 138 9.99 -5.09 11.26
CA GLU A 138 10.74 -4.03 10.58
C GLU A 138 11.13 -3.06 11.69
N SER A 139 12.18 -3.42 12.43
CA SER A 139 12.72 -2.74 13.60
C SER A 139 11.67 -2.00 14.44
N THR A 140 11.20 -2.63 15.50
CA THR A 140 10.44 -2.00 16.59
C THR A 140 11.25 -0.92 17.34
N ASN A 141 12.30 -0.34 16.76
CA ASN A 141 12.98 0.87 17.21
C ASN A 141 13.57 1.63 16.00
N GLY A 142 12.80 2.51 15.38
CA GLY A 142 13.32 3.67 14.65
C GLY A 142 14.21 3.43 13.42
N GLN A 143 14.25 2.22 12.84
CA GLN A 143 14.99 1.98 11.59
C GLN A 143 14.18 1.15 10.58
N ALA A 144 13.59 1.91 9.66
CA ALA A 144 13.23 1.54 8.30
C ALA A 144 12.04 0.58 8.08
N ALA A 145 10.84 1.02 8.48
CA ALA A 145 9.82 1.13 7.43
C ALA A 145 10.45 2.06 6.38
N GLU A 146 10.63 1.64 5.12
CA GLU A 146 11.21 2.52 4.10
C GLU A 146 10.52 3.89 4.19
N LYS A 147 11.27 4.92 4.58
CA LYS A 147 10.71 6.22 4.90
C LYS A 147 9.91 6.72 3.71
N GLN A 148 8.72 7.23 3.97
CA GLN A 148 7.87 7.75 2.91
C GLN A 148 8.59 8.90 2.22
N TRP A 149 8.39 9.09 0.91
CA TRP A 149 9.19 10.05 0.17
C TRP A 149 9.04 11.48 0.70
N TRP A 150 7.88 11.84 1.24
CA TRP A 150 7.64 13.14 1.87
C TRP A 150 8.39 13.30 3.21
N GLU A 151 8.59 12.21 3.96
CA GLU A 151 9.38 12.22 5.20
C GLU A 151 10.88 12.36 4.89
N VAL A 152 11.37 11.68 3.85
CA VAL A 152 12.78 11.79 3.41
C VAL A 152 13.08 13.20 2.88
N LEU A 153 12.14 13.77 2.12
CA LEU A 153 12.25 15.12 1.56
C LEU A 153 11.87 16.22 2.56
N GLY A 154 11.35 15.89 3.74
CA GLY A 154 10.95 16.88 4.75
C GLY A 154 9.78 17.77 4.33
N VAL A 155 8.87 17.26 3.50
CA VAL A 155 7.71 17.99 2.99
C VAL A 155 6.40 17.39 3.52
N SER A 156 5.31 18.16 3.42
CA SER A 156 3.97 17.64 3.70
C SER A 156 3.59 16.54 2.71
N GLN A 157 2.82 15.55 3.15
CA GLN A 157 2.23 14.52 2.27
C GLN A 157 1.34 15.12 1.15
N HIS A 158 0.87 16.36 1.34
CA HIS A 158 0.06 17.10 0.38
C HIS A 158 0.86 18.19 -0.38
N ALA A 159 2.19 18.19 -0.26
CA ALA A 159 3.03 19.17 -0.95
C ALA A 159 2.77 19.16 -2.46
N SER A 160 2.93 20.33 -3.08
CA SER A 160 2.90 20.53 -4.52
C SER A 160 4.21 20.04 -5.17
N TRP A 161 4.18 19.79 -6.48
CA TRP A 161 5.38 19.34 -7.20
C TRP A 161 6.52 20.36 -7.13
N ASP A 162 6.20 21.65 -7.03
CA ASP A 162 7.20 22.71 -6.90
C ASP A 162 7.88 22.69 -5.53
N GLU A 163 7.14 22.44 -4.46
CA GLU A 163 7.68 22.27 -3.11
C GLU A 163 8.57 21.03 -3.01
N VAL A 164 8.17 19.92 -3.64
CA VAL A 164 8.96 18.68 -3.70
C VAL A 164 10.28 18.90 -4.43
N ARG A 165 10.26 19.57 -5.58
CA ARG A 165 11.47 19.90 -6.34
C ARG A 165 12.38 20.87 -5.58
N GLY A 166 11.80 21.85 -4.89
CA GLY A 166 12.51 22.79 -4.04
C GLY A 166 13.23 22.08 -2.89
N ALA A 167 12.51 21.23 -2.16
CA ALA A 167 13.06 20.46 -1.05
C ALA A 167 14.17 19.50 -1.50
N TYR A 168 13.97 18.78 -2.61
CA TYR A 168 15.02 17.91 -3.17
C TYR A 168 16.27 18.68 -3.54
N ARG A 169 16.17 19.85 -4.21
CA ARG A 169 17.34 20.67 -4.55
C ARG A 169 18.10 21.13 -3.31
N ASN A 170 17.38 21.56 -2.28
CA ASN A 170 17.97 22.03 -1.03
C ASN A 170 18.72 20.89 -0.29
N GLU A 171 18.10 19.71 -0.19
CA GLU A 171 18.70 18.53 0.44
C GLU A 171 19.80 17.89 -0.42
N ALA A 172 19.69 17.96 -1.74
CA ALA A 172 20.73 17.46 -2.65
C ALA A 172 22.02 18.28 -2.48
N LEU A 173 21.90 19.60 -2.31
CA LEU A 173 23.06 20.46 -2.06
C LEU A 173 23.77 20.17 -0.74
N SER A 174 23.05 19.69 0.28
CA SER A 174 23.61 19.35 1.60
C SER A 174 24.15 17.92 1.67
N ARG A 175 23.54 16.98 0.94
CA ARG A 175 23.87 15.53 0.99
C ARG A 175 24.76 15.03 -0.15
N HIS A 176 25.15 15.89 -1.09
CA HIS A 176 25.94 15.47 -2.26
C HIS A 176 27.27 14.79 -1.85
N PRO A 177 27.60 13.60 -2.39
CA PRO A 177 28.78 12.84 -1.99
C PRO A 177 30.12 13.55 -2.31
N ASP A 178 30.14 14.42 -3.33
CA ASP A 178 31.34 15.21 -3.68
C ASP A 178 31.54 16.49 -2.83
N ARG A 179 30.68 16.75 -1.84
CA ARG A 179 30.93 17.80 -0.83
C ARG A 179 31.48 17.16 0.44
N ASN A 180 32.52 17.78 1.03
CA ASN A 180 33.23 17.30 2.23
C ASN A 180 32.26 16.85 3.34
N GLY A 181 32.06 15.53 3.48
CA GLY A 181 31.19 14.92 4.49
C GLY A 181 29.84 14.38 3.98
N GLY A 182 29.61 14.36 2.66
CA GLY A 182 28.41 13.79 2.05
C GLY A 182 28.27 12.29 2.32
N ASP A 183 27.13 11.90 2.88
CA ASP A 183 26.81 10.51 3.17
C ASP A 183 26.12 9.87 1.96
N ARG A 184 26.86 9.01 1.24
CA ARG A 184 26.36 8.31 0.04
C ARG A 184 25.07 7.54 0.31
N THR A 185 24.89 7.01 1.52
CA THR A 185 23.65 6.29 1.87
C THR A 185 22.45 7.22 1.96
N LYS A 186 22.64 8.43 2.53
CA LYS A 186 21.61 9.48 2.59
C LYS A 186 21.32 10.08 1.21
N TRP A 187 22.32 10.15 0.34
CA TRP A 187 22.14 10.54 -1.06
C TRP A 187 21.27 9.53 -1.81
N ASP A 188 21.57 8.24 -1.71
CA ASP A 188 20.79 7.18 -2.36
C ASP A 188 19.35 7.09 -1.80
N GLU A 189 19.15 7.36 -0.49
CA GLU A 189 17.83 7.50 0.13
C GLU A 189 17.05 8.70 -0.45
N LEU A 190 17.69 9.86 -0.57
CA LEU A 190 17.11 11.08 -1.14
C LEU A 190 16.69 10.89 -2.61
N GLU A 191 17.57 10.30 -3.42
CA GLU A 191 17.34 10.05 -4.85
C GLU A 191 16.17 9.08 -5.06
N ARG A 192 16.11 7.99 -4.27
CA ARG A 192 14.98 7.04 -4.30
C ARG A 192 13.68 7.71 -3.90
N ALA A 193 13.69 8.55 -2.86
CA ALA A 193 12.51 9.31 -2.46
C ALA A 193 12.03 10.26 -3.56
N TYR A 194 12.93 10.98 -4.20
CA TYR A 194 12.58 11.90 -5.28
C TYR A 194 11.98 11.19 -6.50
N ARG A 195 12.53 10.05 -6.93
CA ARG A 195 11.94 9.24 -8.03
C ARG A 195 10.56 8.70 -7.69
N ARG A 196 10.34 8.29 -6.43
CA ARG A 196 9.01 7.87 -5.94
C ARG A 196 8.02 9.03 -5.99
N ALA A 197 8.43 10.22 -5.57
CA ALA A 197 7.62 11.42 -5.69
C ALA A 197 7.27 11.71 -7.15
N GLU A 198 8.25 11.73 -8.05
CA GLU A 198 8.04 11.96 -9.49
C GLU A 198 7.02 10.98 -10.09
N THR A 199 7.17 9.69 -9.79
CA THR A 199 6.24 8.64 -10.23
C THR A 199 4.83 8.90 -9.69
N SER A 200 4.71 9.27 -8.41
CA SER A 200 3.43 9.62 -7.78
C SER A 200 2.73 10.78 -8.49
N PHE A 201 3.46 11.86 -8.80
CA PHE A 201 2.91 13.05 -9.47
C PHE A 201 2.58 12.79 -10.94
N LYS A 202 3.42 12.04 -11.64
CA LYS A 202 3.17 11.64 -13.03
C LYS A 202 1.87 10.85 -13.13
N ILE A 203 1.70 9.81 -12.30
CA ILE A 203 0.47 9.02 -12.25
C ILE A 203 -0.75 9.90 -11.89
N ARG A 204 -0.60 10.83 -10.95
CA ARG A 204 -1.67 11.78 -10.59
C ARG A 204 -2.07 12.69 -11.75
N SER A 205 -1.11 13.17 -12.55
CA SER A 205 -1.38 14.00 -13.73
C SER A 205 -2.04 13.21 -14.87
N GLU A 206 -1.56 12.00 -15.16
CA GLU A 206 -2.12 11.11 -16.18
C GLU A 206 -3.53 10.64 -15.82
N SER A 207 -3.82 10.46 -14.53
CA SER A 207 -5.16 10.11 -14.05
C SER A 207 -6.17 11.25 -14.22
N LYS A 208 -5.73 12.51 -14.08
CA LYS A 208 -6.59 13.69 -14.32
C LYS A 208 -6.97 13.84 -15.79
N LEU A 209 -5.99 13.70 -16.69
CA LEU A 209 -6.21 13.79 -18.14
C LEU A 209 -7.18 12.70 -18.65
N ASN A 210 -7.08 11.48 -18.12
CA ASN A 210 -7.97 10.39 -18.52
C ASN A 210 -9.38 10.50 -17.91
N GLY A 211 -9.55 11.24 -16.80
CA GLY A 211 -10.84 11.49 -16.17
C GLY A 211 -11.69 12.50 -16.94
N GLU A 212 -11.08 13.54 -17.50
CA GLU A 212 -11.76 14.61 -18.25
C GLU A 212 -12.30 14.15 -19.61
N ILE A 213 -11.65 13.18 -20.25
CA ILE A 213 -12.12 12.61 -21.53
C ILE A 213 -13.42 11.80 -21.36
N SER A 214 -13.70 11.28 -20.15
CA SER A 214 -14.88 10.44 -19.90
C SER A 214 -16.21 11.20 -19.70
N HIS A 215 -16.17 12.54 -19.58
CA HIS A 215 -17.36 13.39 -19.41
C HIS A 215 -17.68 14.24 -20.65
N GLY A 216 -17.00 14.00 -21.77
CA GLY A 216 -17.11 14.77 -23.02
C GLY A 216 -17.74 14.04 -24.21
N SER A 217 -18.52 12.98 -23.99
CA SER A 217 -19.31 12.33 -25.05
C SER A 217 -20.74 12.12 -24.59
N CYS A 218 -21.52 13.21 -24.70
CA CYS A 218 -22.96 13.15 -24.91
C CYS A 218 -23.26 12.88 -26.39
#